data_AF-A0A3D3XJ56-F1
#
_entry.id   AF-A0A3D3XJ56-F1
#
_cell.length_a   1.000
_cell.length_b   1.000
_cell.length_c   1.000
_cell.angle_alpha   90.00
_cell.angle_beta   90.00
_cell.angle_gamma   90.00
#
_symmetry.space_group_name_H-M   'P 1'
#
loop_
_entity.id
_entity.type
_entity.pdbx_description
1 polymer ?
#
loop_
_entity_poly.entity_id
_entity_poly.type
_entity_poly.pdbx_seq_one_letter_code
_entity_poly.pdbx_strand_id
1 'polypeptide(L)'
;YEEKGRRILSHTGEKVIIDAKGQPWVIGGFPLKEFASDEWHDYRVLVRGNHHQHWIDGHPTADLIDFDAKGRALEGVLAVQVHVGPPMRVQYKDFKIKHLPDDLPLEMARNHSIPSSAYGVRPQGRLPEGWEPPIYGDR
;
A
#
# COMPACT_ATOMS: atom_id res chain seq x y z
N TYR A 1 5.22 0.57 -1.15
CA TYR A 1 6.59 0.04 -1.37
C TYR A 1 7.33 0.09 -0.06
N GLU A 2 8.03 -0.98 0.30
CA GLU A 2 8.86 -1.11 1.49
C GLU A 2 10.32 -1.25 1.03
N GLU A 3 11.12 -0.19 1.19
CA GLU A 3 12.51 -0.19 0.74
C GLU A 3 13.36 -1.10 1.63
N LYS A 4 14.26 -1.88 1.02
CA LYS A 4 15.13 -2.91 1.65
C LYS A 4 14.40 -4.08 2.31
N GLY A 5 13.13 -3.93 2.69
CA GLY A 5 12.24 -5.00 3.11
C GLY A 5 11.43 -5.63 1.96
N ARG A 6 10.14 -5.87 2.21
CA ARG A 6 9.17 -6.68 1.44
C ARG A 6 8.77 -6.11 0.05
N ARG A 7 9.43 -5.06 -0.44
CA ARG A 7 9.27 -4.47 -1.79
C ARG A 7 7.85 -3.98 -2.09
N ILE A 8 7.19 -4.48 -3.13
CA ILE A 8 5.86 -4.00 -3.54
C ILE A 8 4.79 -4.85 -2.85
N LEU A 9 4.14 -4.24 -1.87
CA LEU A 9 3.03 -4.81 -1.11
C LEU A 9 1.65 -4.40 -1.65
N SER A 10 1.58 -3.35 -2.48
CA SER A 10 0.37 -2.86 -3.16
C SER A 10 0.80 -1.92 -4.29
N HIS A 11 0.08 -1.97 -5.41
CA HIS A 11 0.11 -0.97 -6.49
C HIS A 11 -1.03 0.04 -6.32
N THR A 12 -1.01 1.10 -7.15
CA THR A 12 -2.10 2.09 -7.23
C THR A 12 -3.40 1.42 -7.68
N GLY A 13 -4.50 1.70 -6.97
CA GLY A 13 -5.84 1.18 -7.25
C GLY A 13 -6.15 -0.15 -6.58
N GLU A 14 -5.21 -0.80 -5.89
CA GLU A 14 -5.45 -2.07 -5.21
C GLU A 14 -6.02 -1.88 -3.79
N LYS A 15 -6.81 -2.86 -3.35
CA LYS A 15 -7.11 -3.14 -1.94
C LYS A 15 -6.43 -4.44 -1.56
N VAL A 16 -5.58 -4.43 -0.53
CA VAL A 16 -4.69 -5.54 -0.18
C VAL A 16 -4.86 -5.98 1.27
N ILE A 17 -4.80 -7.28 1.50
CA ILE A 17 -4.46 -7.84 2.80
C ILE A 17 -3.15 -8.59 2.67
N ILE A 18 -2.19 -8.29 3.56
CA ILE A 18 -1.00 -9.11 3.77
C ILE A 18 -1.36 -10.16 4.83
N ASP A 19 -1.23 -11.44 4.50
CA ASP A 19 -1.50 -12.52 5.45
C ASP A 19 -0.40 -12.69 6.51
N ALA A 20 -0.65 -13.54 7.51
CA ALA A 20 0.28 -13.79 8.61
C ALA A 20 1.58 -14.53 8.20
N LYS A 21 1.77 -14.85 6.91
CA LYS A 21 3.02 -15.36 6.33
C LYS A 21 3.80 -14.28 5.55
N GLY A 22 3.26 -13.06 5.44
CA GLY A 22 3.86 -11.96 4.68
C GLY A 22 3.47 -11.92 3.21
N GLN A 23 2.51 -12.74 2.75
CA GLN A 23 2.07 -12.72 1.35
C GLN A 23 0.98 -11.65 1.15
N PRO A 24 1.19 -10.65 0.27
CA PRO A 24 0.16 -9.69 -0.12
C PRO A 24 -0.85 -10.28 -1.13
N TRP A 25 -2.14 -10.07 -0.86
CA TRP A 25 -3.27 -10.53 -1.68
C TRP A 25 -4.22 -9.38 -2.02
N VAL A 26 -4.49 -9.17 -3.31
CA VAL A 26 -5.48 -8.21 -3.80
C VAL A 26 -6.89 -8.76 -3.56
N ILE A 27 -7.66 -8.07 -2.73
CA ILE A 27 -9.04 -8.43 -2.34
C ILE A 27 -10.11 -7.59 -3.07
N GLY A 28 -9.67 -6.64 -3.90
CA GLY A 28 -10.52 -5.71 -4.63
C GLY A 28 -9.72 -4.48 -5.07
N GLY A 29 -10.40 -3.40 -5.44
CA GLY A 29 -9.72 -2.19 -5.89
C GLY A 29 -10.58 -0.93 -5.86
N PHE A 30 -10.04 0.09 -6.51
CA PHE A 30 -10.64 1.39 -6.81
C PHE A 30 -10.46 1.66 -8.32
N PRO A 31 -11.30 2.52 -8.94
CA PRO A 31 -11.04 2.99 -10.30
C PRO A 31 -9.66 3.66 -10.39
N LEU A 32 -8.91 3.38 -11.45
CA LEU A 32 -7.69 4.14 -11.73
C LEU A 32 -8.06 5.57 -12.16
N LYS A 33 -7.29 6.54 -11.67
CA LYS A 33 -7.36 7.96 -12.05
C LYS A 33 -5.96 8.40 -12.44
N GLU A 34 -5.85 9.14 -13.53
CA GLU A 34 -4.63 9.85 -13.91
C GLU A 34 -4.57 11.22 -13.22
N PHE A 35 -3.37 11.67 -12.92
CA PHE A 35 -3.08 12.94 -12.22
C PHE A 35 -2.02 13.69 -13.04
N ALA A 36 -2.17 15.01 -13.20
CA ALA A 36 -1.35 15.79 -14.11
C ALA A 36 0.05 16.09 -13.53
N SER A 37 1.05 16.12 -14.39
CA SER A 37 2.39 16.60 -14.02
C SER A 37 2.42 18.13 -13.95
N ASP A 38 3.18 18.67 -13.00
CA ASP A 38 3.35 20.12 -12.72
C ASP A 38 2.09 20.85 -12.17
N GLU A 39 1.08 20.10 -11.71
CA GLU A 39 -0.04 20.62 -10.90
C GLU A 39 0.17 20.38 -9.39
N TRP A 40 -0.61 21.09 -8.56
CA TRP A 40 -0.65 20.85 -7.11
C TRP A 40 -1.73 19.81 -6.77
N HIS A 41 -1.32 18.68 -6.20
CA HIS A 41 -2.22 17.63 -5.74
C HIS A 41 -2.27 17.50 -4.21
N ASP A 42 -3.46 17.26 -3.68
CA ASP A 42 -3.68 17.06 -2.23
C ASP A 42 -3.46 15.59 -1.86
N TYR A 43 -2.29 15.27 -1.31
CA TYR A 43 -1.97 13.94 -0.80
C TYR A 43 -2.49 13.76 0.63
N ARG A 44 -3.23 12.67 0.86
CA ARG A 44 -3.64 12.24 2.20
C ARG A 44 -3.16 10.82 2.47
N VAL A 45 -2.55 10.63 3.63
CA VAL A 45 -2.14 9.33 4.18
C VAL A 45 -2.84 9.16 5.52
N LEU A 46 -3.47 8.02 5.75
CA LEU A 46 -4.00 7.60 7.04
C LEU A 46 -3.38 6.24 7.39
N VAL A 47 -2.60 6.20 8.47
CA VAL A 47 -2.12 4.95 9.07
C VAL A 47 -2.76 4.81 10.44
N ARG A 48 -3.37 3.66 10.70
CA ARG A 48 -4.02 3.29 11.96
C ARG A 48 -3.47 1.93 12.37
N GLY A 49 -2.36 1.94 13.12
CA GLY A 49 -1.62 0.73 13.43
C GLY A 49 -1.18 0.01 12.14
N ASN A 50 -1.77 -1.14 11.86
CA ASN A 50 -1.51 -1.96 10.68
C ASN A 50 -2.46 -1.72 9.49
N HIS A 51 -3.33 -0.70 9.52
CA HIS A 51 -4.20 -0.31 8.40
C HIS A 51 -3.70 0.99 7.75
N HIS A 52 -3.31 0.92 6.48
CA HIS A 52 -2.76 2.02 5.69
C HIS A 52 -3.71 2.37 4.54
N GLN A 53 -4.11 3.63 4.42
CA GLN A 53 -5.04 4.11 3.39
C GLN A 53 -4.53 5.42 2.78
N HIS A 54 -4.50 5.52 1.46
CA HIS A 54 -3.95 6.65 0.71
C HIS A 54 -4.99 7.27 -0.24
N TRP A 55 -4.92 8.59 -0.41
CA TRP A 55 -5.69 9.34 -1.40
C TRP A 55 -4.84 10.42 -2.08
N ILE A 56 -5.20 10.77 -3.31
CA ILE A 56 -4.70 11.95 -4.03
C ILE A 56 -5.93 12.71 -4.56
N ASP A 57 -6.04 14.00 -4.27
CA ASP A 57 -7.23 14.85 -4.53
C ASP A 57 -8.54 14.23 -3.99
N GLY A 58 -8.47 13.55 -2.85
CA GLY A 58 -9.59 12.81 -2.28
C GLY A 58 -9.97 11.49 -2.99
N HIS A 59 -9.37 11.19 -4.15
CA HIS A 59 -9.55 9.91 -4.84
C HIS A 59 -8.71 8.81 -4.15
N PRO A 60 -9.30 7.67 -3.73
CA PRO A 60 -8.58 6.61 -3.04
C PRO A 60 -7.61 5.88 -3.98
N THR A 61 -6.35 5.73 -3.56
CA THR A 61 -5.28 5.16 -4.38
C THR A 61 -4.66 3.87 -3.80
N ALA A 62 -4.80 3.61 -2.50
CA ALA A 62 -4.44 2.32 -1.90
C ALA A 62 -5.19 2.12 -0.57
N ASP A 63 -5.47 0.85 -0.24
CA ASP A 63 -6.03 0.42 1.04
C ASP A 63 -5.37 -0.93 1.41
N LEU A 64 -4.61 -0.97 2.50
CA LEU A 64 -3.76 -2.11 2.85
C LEU A 64 -3.86 -2.42 4.35
N ILE A 65 -4.10 -3.70 4.68
CA ILE A 65 -4.06 -4.20 6.06
C ILE A 65 -2.94 -5.24 6.19
N ASP A 66 -2.05 -5.04 7.17
CA ASP A 66 -0.87 -5.88 7.37
C ASP A 66 -1.03 -6.83 8.58
N PHE A 67 -1.21 -8.13 8.34
CA PHE A 67 -1.24 -9.15 9.40
C PHE A 67 0.10 -9.87 9.63
N ASP A 68 1.15 -9.53 8.88
CA ASP A 68 2.51 -10.04 9.12
C ASP A 68 3.15 -9.29 10.30
N ALA A 69 2.84 -9.77 11.50
CA ALA A 69 3.36 -9.25 12.76
C ALA A 69 4.88 -9.43 12.96
N LYS A 70 5.62 -10.01 11.99
CA LYS A 70 7.08 -10.14 12.02
C LYS A 70 7.79 -9.19 11.07
N GLY A 71 7.23 -8.95 9.88
CA GLY A 71 7.80 -8.04 8.88
C GLY A 71 7.28 -6.60 8.94
N ARG A 72 6.09 -6.36 9.53
CA ARG A 72 5.51 -5.02 9.61
C ARG A 72 6.19 -4.14 10.67
N ALA A 73 6.28 -2.84 10.38
CA ALA A 73 6.56 -1.80 11.37
C ALA A 73 5.26 -1.11 11.80
N LEU A 74 5.17 -0.69 13.08
CA LEU A 74 4.04 0.10 13.60
C LEU A 74 4.43 1.56 13.90
N GLU A 75 5.72 1.88 13.84
CA GLU A 75 6.30 3.21 14.06
C GLU A 75 7.34 3.53 12.98
N GLY A 76 7.74 4.80 12.87
CA GLY A 76 8.73 5.26 11.90
C GLY A 76 8.74 6.78 11.75
N VAL A 77 9.47 7.27 10.75
CA VAL A 77 9.55 8.71 10.42
C VAL A 77 8.82 9.01 9.11
N LEU A 78 8.17 10.17 9.03
CA LEU A 78 7.65 10.70 7.77
C LEU A 78 8.81 11.36 7.00
N ALA A 79 9.09 10.86 5.79
CA ALA A 79 10.10 11.40 4.89
C ALA A 79 9.58 11.40 3.45
N VAL A 80 10.12 12.30 2.62
CA VAL A 80 9.87 12.31 1.17
C VAL A 80 11.05 11.69 0.42
N GLN A 81 10.76 10.78 -0.50
CA GLN A 81 11.76 10.17 -1.38
C GLN A 81 11.56 10.70 -2.81
N VAL A 82 12.64 11.23 -3.40
CA VAL A 82 12.74 11.50 -4.83
C VAL A 82 13.57 10.37 -5.44
N HIS A 83 13.01 9.66 -6.43
CA HIS A 83 13.73 8.58 -7.11
C HIS A 83 14.63 9.15 -8.23
N VAL A 84 15.76 8.51 -8.49
CA VAL A 84 16.66 8.92 -9.57
C VAL A 84 16.01 8.62 -10.93
N GLY A 85 16.09 9.56 -11.86
CA GLY A 85 15.53 9.47 -13.20
C GLY A 85 16.01 10.62 -14.09
N PRO A 86 15.29 10.95 -15.17
CA PRO A 86 15.53 12.17 -15.94
C PRO A 86 15.46 13.43 -15.07
N PRO A 87 16.04 14.56 -15.51
CA PRO A 87 15.95 15.83 -14.79
C PRO A 87 14.50 16.22 -14.48
N MET A 88 14.19 16.43 -13.19
CA MET A 88 12.84 16.67 -12.70
C MET A 88 12.83 17.76 -11.63
N ARG A 89 11.72 18.49 -11.51
CA ARG A 89 11.42 19.37 -10.38
C ARG A 89 10.30 18.72 -9.55
N VAL A 90 10.52 18.60 -8.24
CA VAL A 90 9.48 18.17 -7.29
C VAL A 90 9.36 19.26 -6.23
N GLN A 91 8.12 19.61 -5.86
CA GLN A 91 7.83 20.64 -4.88
C GLN A 91 6.82 20.11 -3.86
N TYR A 92 6.98 20.52 -2.61
CA TYR A 92 6.11 20.15 -1.50
C TYR A 92 5.77 21.42 -0.70
N LYS A 93 4.57 21.46 -0.13
CA LYS A 93 4.07 22.56 0.72
C LYS A 93 3.06 22.01 1.74
N ASP A 94 2.64 22.86 2.67
CA ASP A 94 1.46 22.65 3.54
C ASP A 94 1.42 21.32 4.34
N PHE A 95 2.59 20.72 4.62
CA PHE A 95 2.72 19.53 5.45
C PHE A 95 2.01 19.70 6.80
N LYS A 96 1.04 18.82 7.07
CA LYS A 96 0.28 18.77 8.33
C LYS A 96 0.28 17.33 8.81
N ILE A 97 0.69 17.11 10.06
CA ILE A 97 0.65 15.81 10.73
C ILE A 97 -0.33 15.87 11.89
N LYS A 98 -1.15 14.83 12.04
CA LYS A 98 -1.95 14.58 13.24
C LYS A 98 -1.59 13.20 13.76
N HIS A 99 -0.96 13.16 14.93
CA HIS A 99 -0.77 11.91 15.66
C HIS A 99 -2.13 11.36 16.10
N LEU A 100 -2.24 10.03 16.07
CA LEU A 100 -3.35 9.28 16.62
C LEU A 100 -2.89 8.64 17.95
N PRO A 101 -3.81 8.14 18.80
CA PRO A 101 -3.41 7.44 20.03
C PRO A 101 -2.59 6.19 19.73
N ASP A 102 -1.51 5.97 20.48
CA ASP A 102 -0.61 4.82 20.33
C ASP A 102 -1.27 3.49 20.76
N ASP A 103 -2.35 3.57 21.56
CA ASP A 103 -3.16 2.45 22.05
C ASP A 103 -4.33 2.07 21.11
N LEU A 104 -4.38 2.63 19.89
CA LEU A 104 -5.40 2.26 18.91
C LEU A 104 -5.37 0.74 18.62
N PRO A 105 -6.53 0.05 18.64
CA PRO A 105 -6.60 -1.38 18.39
C PRO A 105 -6.17 -1.69 16.95
N LEU A 106 -5.26 -2.65 16.81
CA LEU A 106 -4.86 -3.19 15.50
C LEU A 106 -6.03 -3.95 14.85
N GLU A 107 -6.11 -3.89 13.53
CA GLU A 107 -7.02 -4.74 12.78
C GLU A 107 -6.66 -6.22 12.98
N MET A 108 -7.68 -7.07 13.09
CA MET A 108 -7.52 -8.50 13.39
C MET A 108 -7.98 -9.35 12.20
N ALA A 109 -7.13 -10.30 11.76
CA ALA A 109 -7.42 -11.17 10.61
C ALA A 109 -8.77 -11.90 10.67
N ARG A 110 -9.28 -12.23 11.86
CA ARG A 110 -10.61 -12.84 12.06
C ARG A 110 -11.79 -11.96 11.64
N ASN A 111 -11.58 -10.65 11.50
CA ASN A 111 -12.57 -9.68 11.02
C ASN A 111 -12.47 -9.46 9.49
N HIS A 112 -11.40 -9.91 8.86
CA HIS A 112 -11.00 -9.55 7.49
C HIS A 112 -10.72 -10.79 6.66
N SER A 113 -11.78 -11.41 6.15
CA SER A 113 -11.69 -12.57 5.26
C SER A 113 -11.09 -12.19 3.90
N ILE A 114 -10.00 -12.85 3.52
CA ILE A 114 -9.45 -12.79 2.16
C ILE A 114 -10.27 -13.74 1.26
N PRO A 115 -10.96 -13.26 0.21
CA PRO A 115 -11.76 -14.11 -0.67
C PRO A 115 -10.93 -15.19 -1.38
N SER A 116 -11.53 -16.33 -1.74
CA SER A 116 -10.87 -17.35 -2.56
C SER A 116 -10.46 -16.84 -3.95
N SER A 117 -11.19 -15.86 -4.49
CA SER A 117 -10.84 -15.17 -5.74
C SER A 117 -9.77 -14.07 -5.59
N ALA A 118 -9.20 -13.87 -4.40
CA ALA A 118 -8.10 -12.93 -4.22
C ALA A 118 -6.83 -13.47 -4.87
N TYR A 119 -6.03 -12.58 -5.47
CA TYR A 119 -4.83 -12.94 -6.22
C TYR A 119 -3.59 -12.24 -5.66
N GLY A 120 -2.42 -12.87 -5.80
CA GLY A 120 -1.17 -12.32 -5.28
C GLY A 120 -0.78 -11.00 -5.95
N VAL A 121 -0.40 -9.99 -5.15
CA VAL A 121 0.09 -8.70 -5.67
C VAL A 121 1.30 -8.94 -6.59
N ARG A 122 1.28 -8.34 -7.78
CA ARG A 122 2.33 -8.54 -8.80
C ARG A 122 3.69 -8.05 -8.26
N PRO A 123 4.73 -8.90 -8.18
CA PRO A 123 6.00 -8.51 -7.57
C PRO A 123 6.82 -7.55 -8.45
N GLN A 124 7.84 -6.94 -7.85
CA GLN A 124 8.77 -6.04 -8.52
C GLN A 124 9.85 -6.83 -9.29
N GLY A 125 10.04 -6.50 -10.58
CA GLY A 125 11.10 -7.07 -11.41
C GLY A 125 10.60 -7.68 -12.73
N ARG A 126 11.48 -8.46 -13.37
CA ARG A 126 11.15 -9.28 -14.55
C ARG A 126 10.54 -10.60 -14.08
N LEU A 127 9.35 -10.91 -14.58
CA LEU A 127 8.67 -12.17 -14.36
C LEU A 127 9.03 -13.19 -15.44
N PRO A 128 8.80 -14.51 -15.20
CA PRO A 128 8.75 -15.52 -16.24
C PRO A 128 7.70 -15.17 -17.32
N GLU A 129 7.90 -15.70 -18.52
CA GLU A 129 6.86 -15.73 -19.56
C GLU A 129 5.73 -16.65 -19.11
N GLY A 130 4.47 -16.26 -19.37
CA GLY A 130 3.30 -17.00 -18.87
C GLY A 130 3.10 -16.98 -17.36
N TRP A 131 3.70 -16.04 -16.61
CA TRP A 131 3.43 -15.90 -15.17
C TRP A 131 1.99 -15.43 -14.93
N GLU A 132 1.26 -16.18 -14.11
CA GLU A 132 -0.03 -15.82 -13.55
C GLU A 132 0.09 -15.57 -12.03
N PRO A 133 -0.71 -14.67 -11.45
CA PRO A 133 -0.70 -14.45 -10.01
C PRO A 133 -1.28 -15.67 -9.26
N PRO A 134 -0.71 -16.08 -8.11
CA PRO A 134 -1.29 -17.16 -7.31
C PRO A 134 -2.67 -16.75 -6.80
N ILE A 135 -3.62 -17.69 -6.74
CA ILE A 135 -5.00 -17.47 -6.31
C ILE A 135 -5.21 -18.02 -4.90
N TYR A 136 -6.03 -17.36 -4.07
CA TYR A 136 -6.26 -17.78 -2.68
C TYR A 136 -7.08 -19.08 -2.58
N GLY A 137 -7.86 -19.44 -3.60
CA GLY A 137 -8.61 -20.69 -3.64
C GLY A 137 -7.75 -21.95 -3.51
N ASP A 138 -6.47 -21.88 -3.88
CA ASP A 138 -5.70 -23.05 -4.32
C ASP A 138 -4.56 -23.46 -3.34
N ARG A 139 -4.62 -23.07 -2.04
CA ARG A 139 -3.44 -22.98 -1.13
C ARG A 139 -3.67 -23.29 0.36
#